data_AF-A0A2E3FR64-F1
#
_entry.id   AF-A0A2E3FR64-F1
#
_cell.length_a   1.000
_cell.length_b   1.000
_cell.length_c   1.000
_cell.angle_alpha   90.00
_cell.angle_beta   90.00
_cell.angle_gamma   90.00
#
_symmetry.space_group_name_H-M   'P 1'
#
loop_
_entity.id
_entity.type
_entity.pdbx_description
1 polymer ?
#
loop_
_entity_poly.entity_id
_entity_poly.type
_entity_poly.pdbx_seq_one_letter_code
_entity_poly.pdbx_strand_id
1 'polypeptide(L)'
;MRRVFAMLLILFFVGQSYALPSGIDGRGDKGCLCHGGGDDSTIVELVGLPDVYNSSMSYNITVSIDSPVEQNEVQGGFRLLISHGEIIGENWQYIDNGYTHSTEINDRREWNAVWIPPSDSDVLATFVVHGNAVNGDGTPQNDEWNSQSLAVPGPDYTGDIAPPELSNSLTLPQKIVGVVALILLLTLTYYAVKD
;
A
#
# COMPACT_ATOMS: atom_id res chain seq x y z
N MET A 1 0.91 26.91 30.71
CA MET A 1 1.40 25.54 31.00
C MET A 1 0.35 24.43 30.92
N ARG A 2 -0.76 24.43 31.69
CA ARG A 2 -1.75 23.32 31.70
C ARG A 2 -2.42 23.02 30.35
N ARG A 3 -2.67 24.06 29.53
CA ARG A 3 -3.26 23.93 28.18
C ARG A 3 -2.26 23.42 27.13
N VAL A 4 -1.00 23.83 27.24
CA VAL A 4 0.11 23.34 26.39
C VAL A 4 0.38 21.87 26.69
N PHE A 5 0.35 21.48 27.97
CA PHE A 5 0.50 20.08 28.37
C PHE A 5 -0.66 19.21 27.88
N ALA A 6 -1.90 19.70 27.94
CA ALA A 6 -3.05 19.00 27.39
C ALA A 6 -2.97 18.86 25.86
N MET A 7 -2.46 19.87 25.15
CA MET A 7 -2.30 19.83 23.69
C MET A 7 -1.20 18.86 23.27
N LEU A 8 -0.06 18.86 23.97
CA LEU A 8 1.02 17.87 23.79
C LEU A 8 0.55 16.45 24.07
N LEU A 9 -0.29 16.25 25.10
CA LEU A 9 -0.86 14.96 25.43
C LEU A 9 -1.81 14.46 24.33
N ILE A 10 -2.65 15.33 23.76
CA ILE A 10 -3.53 14.97 22.64
C ILE A 10 -2.70 14.61 21.39
N LEU A 11 -1.68 15.41 21.05
CA LEU A 11 -0.78 15.13 19.93
C LEU A 11 -0.04 13.79 20.07
N PHE A 12 0.30 13.38 21.30
CA PHE A 12 0.95 12.09 21.58
C PHE A 12 0.08 10.88 21.19
N PHE A 13 -1.25 10.99 21.33
CA PHE A 13 -2.17 9.89 20.99
C PHE A 13 -2.53 9.83 19.49
N VAL A 14 -2.30 10.89 18.72
CA VAL A 14 -2.74 10.98 17.30
C VAL A 14 -1.82 10.18 16.35
N GLY A 15 -0.69 9.65 16.81
CA GLY A 15 0.32 8.98 15.97
C GLY A 15 0.54 7.49 16.24
N GLN A 16 -0.32 6.81 17.02
CA GLN A 16 -0.13 5.39 17.31
C GLN A 16 -0.74 4.53 16.19
N SER A 17 0.09 3.99 15.31
CA SER A 17 -0.28 2.90 14.40
C SER A 17 0.03 1.56 15.06
N TYR A 18 -0.92 0.63 15.00
CA TYR A 18 -0.70 -0.76 15.43
C TYR A 18 -0.47 -1.63 14.20
N ALA A 19 0.37 -2.65 14.35
CA ALA A 19 0.53 -3.68 13.33
C ALA A 19 -0.84 -4.31 12.99
N LEU A 20 -1.05 -4.58 11.70
CA LEU A 20 -2.24 -5.27 11.18
C LEU A 20 -1.83 -6.62 10.58
N PRO A 21 -1.47 -7.61 11.42
CA PRO A 21 -0.95 -8.90 10.94
C PRO A 21 -1.99 -9.73 10.19
N SER A 22 -3.26 -9.35 10.24
CA SER A 22 -4.40 -10.02 9.61
C SER A 22 -4.86 -9.34 8.33
N GLY A 23 -3.98 -8.61 7.64
CA GLY A 23 -4.34 -7.87 6.44
C GLY A 23 -4.77 -6.42 6.67
N ILE A 24 -4.79 -5.65 5.57
CA ILE A 24 -5.11 -4.23 5.55
C ILE A 24 -6.28 -3.94 4.59
N ASP A 25 -7.16 -3.04 5.05
CA ASP A 25 -8.31 -2.52 4.32
C ASP A 25 -7.92 -1.36 3.39
N GLY A 26 -8.87 -0.49 3.04
CA GLY A 26 -8.65 0.67 2.17
C GLY A 26 -7.59 1.67 2.69
N ARG A 27 -7.13 1.56 3.94
CA ARG A 27 -5.98 2.32 4.44
C ARG A 27 -4.69 2.03 3.69
N GLY A 28 -4.56 0.84 3.09
CA GLY A 28 -3.41 0.44 2.29
C GLY A 28 -3.46 0.88 0.82
N ASP A 29 -4.55 1.48 0.34
CA ASP A 29 -4.77 1.79 -1.09
C ASP A 29 -3.82 2.86 -1.66
N LYS A 30 -3.07 3.53 -0.79
CA LYS A 30 -2.07 4.56 -1.14
C LYS A 30 -0.68 4.18 -0.64
N GLY A 31 -0.45 2.89 -0.43
CA GLY A 31 0.77 2.38 0.16
C GLY A 31 0.72 2.24 1.67
N CYS A 32 1.83 1.79 2.23
CA CYS A 32 1.95 1.42 3.65
C CYS A 32 2.37 2.61 4.50
N LEU A 33 1.63 3.73 4.40
CA LEU A 33 1.98 5.03 5.00
C LEU A 33 2.09 5.02 6.54
N CYS A 34 1.58 3.98 7.20
CA CYS A 34 1.80 3.75 8.62
C CYS A 34 3.26 3.43 8.97
N HIS A 35 4.07 3.04 7.98
CA HIS A 35 5.49 2.69 8.05
C HIS A 35 6.40 3.80 7.50
N GLY A 36 5.86 5.00 7.25
CA GLY A 36 6.62 6.13 6.71
C GLY A 36 6.50 6.27 5.19
N GLY A 37 7.52 6.88 4.57
CA GLY A 37 7.62 6.97 3.11
C GLY A 37 8.07 5.64 2.51
N GLY A 38 7.80 5.41 1.23
CA GLY A 38 8.32 4.23 0.54
C GLY A 38 9.83 4.35 0.30
N ASP A 39 10.51 3.20 0.21
CA ASP A 39 11.96 3.09 0.08
C ASP A 39 12.36 2.19 -1.10
N ASP A 40 13.28 2.68 -1.93
CA ASP A 40 13.72 2.02 -3.16
C ASP A 40 14.60 0.78 -2.91
N SER A 41 15.08 0.57 -1.67
CA SER A 41 15.74 -0.69 -1.28
C SER A 41 14.77 -1.86 -1.13
N THR A 42 13.47 -1.58 -1.07
CA THR A 42 12.41 -2.59 -1.14
C THR A 42 11.84 -2.64 -2.54
N ILE A 43 11.98 -3.79 -3.18
CA ILE A 43 11.51 -4.07 -4.54
C ILE A 43 10.24 -4.90 -4.42
N VAL A 44 9.14 -4.42 -5.00
CA VAL A 44 7.85 -5.12 -5.03
C VAL A 44 7.55 -5.49 -6.47
N GLU A 45 7.28 -6.77 -6.72
CA GLU A 45 7.00 -7.27 -8.07
C GLU A 45 5.73 -8.14 -8.10
N LEU A 46 4.88 -7.87 -9.08
CA LEU A 46 3.78 -8.72 -9.52
C LEU A 46 4.16 -9.37 -10.85
N VAL A 47 4.53 -10.64 -10.80
CA VAL A 47 5.01 -11.40 -11.97
C VAL A 47 3.96 -12.41 -12.44
N GLY A 48 4.09 -12.87 -13.69
CA GLY A 48 3.21 -13.89 -14.29
C GLY A 48 2.02 -13.34 -15.10
N LEU A 49 1.85 -12.02 -15.15
CA LEU A 49 0.90 -11.36 -16.03
C LEU A 49 1.37 -11.45 -17.51
N PRO A 50 0.44 -11.60 -18.48
CA PRO A 50 0.78 -11.57 -19.91
C PRO A 50 0.90 -10.12 -20.42
N ASP A 51 1.47 -9.93 -21.61
CA ASP A 51 1.48 -8.63 -22.30
C ASP A 51 0.07 -8.22 -22.78
N VAL A 52 -0.75 -9.21 -23.18
CA VAL A 52 -2.16 -9.06 -23.59
C VAL A 52 -2.92 -10.25 -23.01
N TYR A 53 -4.00 -10.01 -22.30
CA TYR A 53 -4.76 -11.10 -21.70
C TYR A 53 -5.71 -11.75 -22.70
N ASN A 54 -6.03 -13.01 -22.43
CA ASN A 54 -7.10 -13.76 -23.09
C ASN A 54 -8.16 -14.10 -22.03
N SER A 55 -9.40 -13.65 -22.26
CA SER A 55 -10.53 -13.80 -21.34
C SER A 55 -10.94 -15.25 -21.04
N SER A 56 -10.44 -16.22 -21.82
CA SER A 56 -10.67 -17.66 -21.62
C SER A 56 -9.53 -18.36 -20.87
N MET A 57 -8.48 -17.64 -20.46
CA MET A 57 -7.33 -18.20 -19.74
C MET A 57 -7.24 -17.65 -18.32
N SER A 58 -6.55 -18.37 -17.46
CA SER A 58 -6.16 -17.92 -16.13
C SER A 58 -4.63 -17.89 -16.04
N TYR A 59 -4.10 -16.93 -15.30
CA TYR A 59 -2.66 -16.69 -15.20
C TYR A 59 -2.20 -16.92 -13.77
N ASN A 60 -1.22 -17.79 -13.58
CA ASN A 60 -0.53 -17.89 -12.31
C ASN A 60 0.29 -16.63 -12.12
N ILE A 61 0.07 -15.96 -11.00
CA ILE A 61 0.78 -14.73 -10.63
C ILE A 61 1.48 -14.92 -9.29
N THR A 62 2.54 -14.16 -9.10
CA THR A 62 3.26 -14.12 -7.81
C THR A 62 3.44 -12.66 -7.41
N VAL A 63 3.03 -12.31 -6.21
CA VAL A 63 3.46 -11.08 -5.53
C VAL A 63 4.72 -11.41 -4.76
N SER A 64 5.79 -10.64 -4.96
CA SER A 64 7.07 -10.83 -4.27
C SER A 64 7.61 -9.51 -3.72
N ILE A 65 8.34 -9.61 -2.60
CA ILE A 65 9.02 -8.48 -1.96
C ILE A 65 10.48 -8.88 -1.71
N ASP A 66 11.42 -8.20 -2.37
CA ASP A 66 12.85 -8.26 -2.06
C ASP A 66 13.24 -7.02 -1.25
N SER A 67 13.89 -7.20 -0.10
CA SER A 67 14.17 -6.10 0.84
C SER A 67 15.26 -6.49 1.83
N PRO A 68 16.13 -5.53 2.24
CA PRO A 68 17.15 -5.76 3.26
C PRO A 68 16.57 -5.88 4.68
N VAL A 69 15.28 -5.60 4.90
CA VAL A 69 14.64 -5.72 6.21
C VAL A 69 14.76 -7.15 6.73
N GLU A 70 15.15 -7.30 8.00
CA GLU A 70 15.32 -8.59 8.67
C GLU A 70 14.05 -9.45 8.59
N GLN A 71 14.20 -10.76 8.36
CA GLN A 71 13.09 -11.70 8.32
C GLN A 71 12.96 -12.42 9.67
N ASN A 72 11.81 -12.27 10.31
CA ASN A 72 11.45 -12.97 11.55
C ASN A 72 10.21 -13.86 11.32
N GLU A 73 9.43 -14.15 12.37
CA GLU A 73 8.19 -14.94 12.25
C GLU A 73 7.15 -14.27 11.35
N VAL A 74 7.01 -12.95 11.46
CA VAL A 74 6.23 -12.12 10.53
C VAL A 74 7.21 -11.37 9.64
N GLN A 75 7.04 -11.47 8.33
CA GLN A 75 8.03 -11.01 7.34
C GLN A 75 7.49 -9.98 6.37
N GLY A 76 6.17 -9.94 6.16
CA GLY A 76 5.58 -8.94 5.30
C GLY A 76 4.09 -9.07 5.09
N GLY A 77 3.60 -8.19 4.23
CA GLY A 77 2.21 -8.19 3.78
C GLY A 77 2.06 -7.35 2.52
N PHE A 78 0.94 -7.52 1.83
CA PHE A 78 0.64 -6.76 0.62
C PHE A 78 -0.77 -6.18 0.64
N ARG A 79 -0.97 -5.17 -0.21
CA ARG A 79 -2.26 -4.67 -0.67
C ARG A 79 -2.24 -4.65 -2.20
N LEU A 80 -3.12 -5.41 -2.84
CA LEU A 80 -3.24 -5.48 -4.30
C LEU A 80 -4.61 -4.94 -4.73
N LEU A 81 -4.58 -3.90 -5.54
CA LEU A 81 -5.75 -3.31 -6.20
C LEU A 81 -5.75 -3.72 -7.66
N ILE A 82 -6.91 -4.15 -8.15
CA ILE A 82 -7.13 -4.45 -9.57
C ILE A 82 -8.36 -3.71 -10.07
N SER A 83 -8.37 -3.27 -11.32
CA SER A 83 -9.56 -2.65 -11.92
C SER A 83 -10.53 -3.68 -12.52
N HIS A 84 -9.99 -4.79 -13.05
CA HIS A 84 -10.76 -5.80 -13.77
C HIS A 84 -10.21 -7.22 -13.52
N GLY A 85 -11.11 -8.19 -13.62
CA GLY A 85 -10.83 -9.59 -13.33
C GLY A 85 -10.98 -9.92 -11.85
N GLU A 86 -10.51 -11.10 -11.48
CA GLU A 86 -10.60 -11.66 -10.12
C GLU A 86 -9.27 -12.35 -9.77
N ILE A 87 -8.87 -12.25 -8.50
CA ILE A 87 -7.69 -12.94 -7.96
C ILE A 87 -8.16 -14.04 -7.02
N ILE A 88 -7.63 -15.24 -7.23
CA ILE A 88 -7.84 -16.40 -6.38
C ILE A 88 -6.50 -16.80 -5.79
N GLY A 89 -6.29 -16.48 -4.51
CA GLY A 89 -5.11 -16.87 -3.75
C GLY A 89 -5.50 -17.65 -2.49
N GLU A 90 -4.72 -18.64 -2.13
CA GLU A 90 -4.95 -19.42 -0.90
C GLU A 90 -4.69 -18.52 0.33
N ASN A 91 -5.69 -18.40 1.21
CA ASN A 91 -5.67 -17.54 2.40
C ASN A 91 -5.49 -16.04 2.12
N TRP A 92 -5.67 -15.61 0.87
CA TRP A 92 -5.79 -14.18 0.55
C TRP A 92 -7.15 -13.67 1.00
N GLN A 93 -7.21 -12.42 1.43
CA GLN A 93 -8.46 -11.76 1.83
C GLN A 93 -8.84 -10.69 0.82
N TYR A 94 -10.15 -10.50 0.60
CA TYR A 94 -10.70 -9.40 -0.19
C TYR A 94 -11.48 -8.46 0.73
N ILE A 95 -10.93 -7.27 0.99
CA ILE A 95 -11.45 -6.29 1.95
C ILE A 95 -11.45 -4.92 1.28
N ASP A 96 -12.54 -4.16 1.39
CA ASP A 96 -12.64 -2.79 0.84
C ASP A 96 -12.12 -2.68 -0.60
N ASN A 97 -12.59 -3.55 -1.49
CA ASN A 97 -12.22 -3.58 -2.92
C ASN A 97 -10.73 -3.78 -3.23
N GLY A 98 -10.01 -4.50 -2.37
CA GLY A 98 -8.64 -4.91 -2.66
C GLY A 98 -8.27 -6.21 -1.97
N TYR A 99 -7.25 -6.85 -2.50
CA TYR A 99 -6.71 -8.10 -1.98
C TYR A 99 -5.59 -7.80 -0.96
N THR A 100 -5.52 -8.59 0.11
CA THR A 100 -4.49 -8.48 1.14
C THR A 100 -4.10 -9.85 1.69
N HIS A 101 -2.94 -9.91 2.34
CA HIS A 101 -2.49 -11.04 3.13
C HIS A 101 -3.40 -11.31 4.35
N SER A 102 -3.31 -12.51 4.92
CA SER A 102 -3.88 -12.89 6.24
C SER A 102 -2.77 -13.21 7.24
N THR A 103 -3.14 -13.54 8.48
CA THR A 103 -2.20 -14.06 9.49
C THR A 103 -1.56 -15.40 9.11
N GLU A 104 -2.17 -16.19 8.23
CA GLU A 104 -1.64 -17.51 7.85
C GLU A 104 -0.53 -17.41 6.78
N ILE A 105 -0.39 -16.24 6.16
CA ILE A 105 0.54 -16.01 5.05
C ILE A 105 1.39 -14.76 5.27
N ASN A 106 1.51 -14.24 6.49
CA ASN A 106 2.36 -13.07 6.79
C ASN A 106 3.82 -13.44 7.16
N ASP A 107 4.13 -14.73 7.18
CA ASP A 107 5.42 -15.35 7.51
C ASP A 107 6.35 -15.52 6.28
N ARG A 108 6.04 -14.82 5.19
CA ARG A 108 6.75 -14.91 3.90
C ARG A 108 6.71 -13.58 3.16
N ARG A 109 7.47 -13.50 2.07
CA ARG A 109 7.53 -12.36 1.15
C ARG A 109 7.18 -12.72 -0.30
N GLU A 110 6.72 -13.95 -0.53
CA GLU A 110 6.26 -14.42 -1.83
C GLU A 110 4.89 -15.10 -1.68
N TRP A 111 3.93 -14.68 -2.50
CA TRP A 111 2.56 -15.19 -2.50
C TRP A 111 2.13 -15.54 -3.91
N ASN A 112 1.70 -16.79 -4.09
CA ASN A 112 1.15 -17.26 -5.36
C ASN A 112 -0.36 -17.13 -5.38
N ALA A 113 -0.90 -16.74 -6.53
CA ALA A 113 -2.33 -16.66 -6.79
C ALA A 113 -2.61 -16.92 -8.26
N VAL A 114 -3.88 -16.92 -8.63
CA VAL A 114 -4.36 -17.01 -10.00
C VAL A 114 -5.16 -15.75 -10.31
N TRP A 115 -4.80 -15.05 -11.39
CA TRP A 115 -5.62 -14.00 -11.96
C TRP A 115 -6.50 -14.55 -13.08
N ILE A 116 -7.80 -14.26 -12.97
CA ILE A 116 -8.80 -14.52 -14.00
C ILE A 116 -9.16 -13.17 -14.63
N PRO A 117 -8.81 -12.92 -15.90
CA PRO A 117 -9.14 -11.66 -16.58
C PRO A 117 -10.66 -11.46 -16.74
N PRO A 118 -11.10 -10.22 -17.02
CA PRO A 118 -12.51 -9.98 -17.35
C PRO A 118 -12.91 -10.67 -18.66
N SER A 119 -14.22 -10.90 -18.84
CA SER A 119 -14.77 -11.43 -20.09
C SER A 119 -14.63 -10.48 -21.28
N ASP A 120 -14.59 -9.17 -21.01
CA ASP A 120 -14.53 -8.13 -22.03
C ASP A 120 -13.14 -8.08 -22.69
N SER A 121 -13.11 -8.00 -24.01
CA SER A 121 -11.87 -7.99 -24.80
C SER A 121 -11.33 -6.59 -25.10
N ASP A 122 -12.12 -5.55 -24.85
CA ASP A 122 -11.79 -4.15 -25.16
C ASP A 122 -11.50 -3.28 -23.93
N VAL A 123 -11.13 -3.89 -22.80
CA VAL A 123 -10.82 -3.19 -21.55
C VAL A 123 -9.36 -3.30 -21.15
N LEU A 124 -8.88 -2.33 -20.37
CA LEU A 124 -7.56 -2.34 -19.76
C LEU A 124 -7.68 -2.82 -18.31
N ALA A 125 -7.00 -3.92 -17.96
CA ALA A 125 -6.88 -4.36 -16.58
C ALA A 125 -5.65 -3.69 -15.95
N THR A 126 -5.84 -2.89 -14.91
CA THR A 126 -4.74 -2.24 -14.19
C THR A 126 -4.53 -2.86 -12.82
N PHE A 127 -3.29 -2.88 -12.38
CA PHE A 127 -2.86 -3.44 -11.11
C PHE A 127 -2.03 -2.41 -10.35
N VAL A 128 -2.25 -2.30 -9.05
CA VAL A 128 -1.38 -1.59 -8.12
C VAL A 128 -1.12 -2.51 -6.94
N VAL A 129 0.13 -2.88 -6.74
CA VAL A 129 0.57 -3.66 -5.58
C VAL A 129 1.41 -2.78 -4.68
N HIS A 130 1.07 -2.77 -3.39
CA HIS A 130 1.88 -2.23 -2.32
C HIS A 130 2.38 -3.40 -1.49
N GLY A 131 3.70 -3.50 -1.31
CA GLY A 131 4.33 -4.55 -0.51
C GLY A 131 5.08 -3.93 0.66
N ASN A 132 4.86 -4.47 1.85
CA ASN A 132 5.53 -4.08 3.10
C ASN A 132 6.42 -5.23 3.57
N ALA A 133 7.73 -5.00 3.64
CA ALA A 133 8.67 -5.87 4.31
C ALA A 133 8.77 -5.45 5.78
N VAL A 134 8.40 -6.35 6.68
CA VAL A 134 8.43 -6.06 8.13
C VAL A 134 9.49 -6.87 8.85
N ASN A 135 9.96 -6.33 9.97
CA ASN A 135 10.91 -6.98 10.87
C ASN A 135 10.23 -7.84 11.96
N GLY A 136 8.90 -7.81 12.07
CA GLY A 136 8.13 -8.61 13.02
C GLY A 136 8.15 -8.13 14.48
N ASP A 137 8.62 -6.92 14.77
CA ASP A 137 8.67 -6.38 16.14
C ASP A 137 7.31 -5.80 16.63
N GLY A 138 6.30 -5.78 15.76
CA GLY A 138 4.95 -5.30 16.04
C GLY A 138 4.80 -3.78 15.98
N THR A 139 5.85 -3.07 15.59
CA THR A 139 5.90 -1.62 15.40
C THR A 139 6.22 -1.31 13.93
N PRO A 140 5.99 -0.08 13.47
CA PRO A 140 6.37 0.32 12.12
C PRO A 140 7.85 0.69 11.97
N GLN A 141 8.69 0.52 13.00
CA GLN A 141 10.09 0.95 12.97
C GLN A 141 10.96 -0.09 12.25
N ASN A 142 11.78 0.37 11.29
CA ASN A 142 12.66 -0.48 10.46
C ASN A 142 11.92 -1.46 9.53
N ASP A 143 10.65 -1.19 9.30
CA ASP A 143 9.91 -1.78 8.19
C ASP A 143 10.10 -0.89 6.97
N GLU A 144 10.10 -1.49 5.78
CA GLU A 144 10.27 -0.78 4.52
C GLU A 144 9.24 -1.27 3.51
N TRP A 145 8.74 -0.37 2.67
CA TRP A 145 7.69 -0.70 1.71
C TRP A 145 7.90 0.02 0.39
N ASN A 146 7.37 -0.58 -0.68
CA ASN A 146 7.32 0.07 -1.98
C ASN A 146 6.10 -0.40 -2.78
N SER A 147 5.99 0.04 -4.02
CA SER A 147 4.84 -0.26 -4.88
C SER A 147 5.25 -0.53 -6.31
N GLN A 148 4.39 -1.25 -7.02
CA GLN A 148 4.46 -1.42 -8.47
C GLN A 148 3.07 -1.21 -9.07
N SER A 149 3.01 -0.58 -10.24
CA SER A 149 1.79 -0.47 -11.04
C SER A 149 2.00 -1.05 -12.43
N LEU A 150 0.98 -1.73 -12.93
CA LEU A 150 1.00 -2.45 -14.21
C LEU A 150 -0.35 -2.26 -14.92
N ALA A 151 -0.34 -2.46 -16.24
CA ALA A 151 -1.54 -2.49 -17.06
C ALA A 151 -1.43 -3.60 -18.11
N VAL A 152 -2.50 -4.36 -18.26
CA VAL A 152 -2.61 -5.48 -19.20
C VAL A 152 -3.85 -5.26 -20.06
N PRO A 153 -3.71 -4.95 -21.35
CA PRO A 153 -4.83 -4.75 -22.26
C PRO A 153 -5.50 -6.06 -22.66
N GLY A 154 -6.79 -5.99 -22.94
CA GLY A 154 -7.50 -7.00 -23.73
C GLY A 154 -7.11 -6.93 -25.21
N PRO A 155 -7.39 -7.99 -25.99
CA PRO A 155 -6.90 -8.10 -27.37
C PRO A 155 -7.52 -7.07 -28.33
N ASP A 156 -8.69 -6.51 -27.99
CA ASP A 156 -9.39 -5.50 -28.78
C ASP A 156 -9.24 -4.09 -28.18
N TYR A 157 -8.45 -3.93 -27.11
CA TYR A 157 -8.20 -2.62 -26.49
C TYR A 157 -7.35 -1.73 -27.42
N THR A 158 -7.81 -0.50 -27.66
CA THR A 158 -7.15 0.45 -28.58
C THR A 158 -6.72 1.77 -27.91
N GLY A 159 -6.92 1.89 -26.60
CA GLY A 159 -6.53 3.06 -25.82
C GLY A 159 -5.06 3.05 -25.37
N ASP A 160 -4.72 4.03 -24.53
CA ASP A 160 -3.38 4.14 -23.94
C ASP A 160 -3.16 3.05 -22.87
N ILE A 161 -2.05 2.30 -22.99
CA ILE A 161 -1.68 1.21 -22.07
C ILE A 161 -0.79 1.77 -20.95
N ALA A 162 -1.20 2.88 -20.34
CA ALA A 162 -0.48 3.48 -19.23
C ALA A 162 -0.91 2.83 -17.90
N PRO A 163 0.04 2.33 -17.08
CA PRO A 163 -0.30 1.89 -15.73
C PRO A 163 -0.73 3.08 -14.86
N PRO A 164 -1.48 2.83 -13.76
CA PRO A 164 -1.81 3.87 -12.80
C PRO A 164 -0.55 4.56 -12.26
N GLU A 165 -0.61 5.90 -12.19
CA GLU A 165 0.47 6.69 -11.61
C GLU A 165 0.59 6.44 -10.10
N LEU A 166 1.77 6.01 -9.66
CA LEU A 166 2.10 5.84 -8.24
C LEU A 166 2.49 7.20 -7.66
N SER A 167 1.52 7.96 -7.17
CA SER A 167 1.83 9.28 -6.60
C SER A 167 2.37 9.15 -5.17
N ASN A 168 3.69 9.16 -5.01
CA ASN A 168 4.33 9.38 -3.70
C ASN A 168 4.37 10.86 -3.30
N SER A 169 3.88 11.77 -4.16
CA SER A 169 3.85 13.20 -3.91
C SER A 169 2.58 13.63 -3.17
N LEU A 170 2.73 14.44 -2.12
CA LEU A 170 1.58 15.09 -1.47
C LEU A 170 0.77 15.89 -2.51
N THR A 171 -0.53 15.65 -2.54
CA THR A 171 -1.47 16.46 -3.33
C THR A 171 -1.42 17.91 -2.88
N LEU A 172 -1.76 18.85 -3.77
CA LEU A 172 -1.79 20.28 -3.42
C LEU A 172 -2.67 20.58 -2.18
N PRO A 173 -3.86 19.98 -2.01
CA PRO A 173 -4.64 20.12 -0.77
C PRO A 173 -3.90 19.62 0.47
N GLN A 174 -3.22 18.47 0.41
CA GLN A 174 -2.44 17.94 1.54
C GLN A 174 -1.27 18.88 1.90
N LYS A 175 -0.58 19.42 0.89
CA LYS A 175 0.46 20.44 1.09
C LYS A 175 -0.10 21.69 1.77
N ILE A 176 -1.24 22.19 1.32
CA ILE A 176 -1.91 23.37 1.91
C ILE A 176 -2.30 23.12 3.36
N VAL A 177 -2.92 21.97 3.66
CA VAL A 177 -3.29 21.60 5.04
C VAL A 177 -2.06 21.55 5.93
N GLY A 178 -0.96 20.94 5.45
CA GLY A 178 0.31 20.90 6.19
C GLY A 178 0.87 22.29 6.50
N VAL A 179 0.88 23.20 5.51
CA VAL A 179 1.34 24.59 5.71
C VAL A 179 0.45 25.35 6.69
N VAL A 180 -0.88 25.22 6.57
CA VAL A 180 -1.82 25.87 7.49
C VAL A 180 -1.64 25.36 8.91
N ALA A 181 -1.51 24.04 9.10
CA ALA A 181 -1.27 23.44 10.41
C ALA A 181 0.05 23.95 11.03
N LEU A 182 1.12 24.07 10.22
CA LEU A 182 2.40 24.60 10.68
C LEU A 182 2.30 26.07 11.11
N ILE A 183 1.61 26.92 10.34
CA ILE A 183 1.39 28.34 10.70
C ILE A 183 0.58 28.44 12.00
N LEU A 184 -0.46 27.62 12.14
CA LEU A 184 -1.29 27.56 13.36
C LEU A 184 -0.47 27.13 14.58
N LEU A 185 0.39 26.12 14.42
CA LEU A 185 1.30 25.67 15.46
C LEU A 185 2.27 26.79 15.86
N LEU A 186 2.95 27.42 14.91
CA LEU A 186 3.91 28.51 15.15
C LEU A 186 3.26 29.71 15.83
N THR A 187 2.05 30.10 15.41
CA THR A 187 1.31 31.20 16.03
C THR A 187 0.91 30.87 17.46
N LEU A 188 0.37 29.67 17.71
CA LEU A 188 0.05 29.21 19.06
C LEU A 188 1.29 29.15 19.96
N THR A 189 2.42 28.63 19.46
CA THR A 189 3.69 28.58 20.19
C THR A 189 4.20 29.98 20.52
N TYR A 190 4.15 30.92 19.57
CA TYR A 190 4.54 32.32 19.82
C TYR A 190 3.74 32.94 20.96
N TYR A 191 2.42 32.79 20.96
CA TYR A 191 1.59 33.30 22.06
C TYR A 191 1.84 32.58 23.38
N ALA A 192 2.13 31.27 23.36
CA ALA A 192 2.38 30.49 24.56
C ALA A 192 3.75 30.78 25.24
N VAL A 193 4.72 31.32 24.49
CA VAL A 193 6.07 31.65 24.99
C VAL A 193 6.22 33.14 25.31
N LYS A 194 5.37 33.99 24.73
CA LYS A 194 5.37 35.43 24.98
C LYS A 194 4.82 35.82 26.37
N ASP A 195 4.01 34.95 26.98
CA ASP A 195 3.52 35.05 28.37
C ASP A 195 4.51 34.42 29.36
#